data_AF-A0A4V1Q421-F1
#
_entry.id   AF-A0A4V1Q421-F1
#
_cell.length_a   1.000
_cell.length_b   1.000
_cell.length_c   1.000
_cell.angle_alpha   90.00
_cell.angle_beta   90.00
_cell.angle_gamma   90.00
#
_symmetry.space_group_name_H-M   'P 1'
#
loop_
_entity.id
_entity.type
_entity.pdbx_description
1 polymer ?
#
loop_
_entity_poly.entity_id
_entity_poly.type
_entity_poly.pdbx_seq_one_letter_code
_entity_poly.pdbx_strand_id
1 'polypeptide(L)'
;MSSSNHRAIALLVCGKTTGKTYAENGGYIDIFQRFLHASLDSLQPQKVPLENQNRRPRWQFSLDPYDVFQSQEYPDDAKIDDYDGIIITGSPAAAYENVEWVNKLVAFVKNVAHNKPRIKLIGICFGHQIIARALGGECVPNAGRWEIGPIPINLTDLGKQIFGVDTLVRSTPALPACLLSYYILTDVMRTPPSLAAHLTNAIPSSSELTAQTNNPL
;
A
#
# COMPACT_ATOMS: atom_id res chain seq x y z
N MET A 1 17.81 19.74 -7.94
CA MET A 1 17.83 18.48 -8.72
C MET A 1 16.42 18.25 -9.25
N SER A 2 16.23 18.21 -10.56
CA SER A 2 14.92 17.98 -11.16
C SER A 2 14.47 16.55 -10.82
N SER A 3 13.54 16.39 -9.87
CA SER A 3 12.83 15.12 -9.69
C SER A 3 12.26 14.73 -11.05
N SER A 4 12.71 13.61 -11.62
CA SER A 4 12.04 13.04 -12.78
C SER A 4 10.57 12.85 -12.43
N ASN A 5 9.67 13.12 -13.37
CA ASN A 5 8.23 12.92 -13.16
C ASN A 5 7.81 11.46 -13.46
N HIS A 6 8.81 10.59 -13.58
CA HIS A 6 8.66 9.17 -13.77
C HIS A 6 8.81 8.46 -12.44
N ARG A 7 7.97 7.45 -12.19
CA ARG A 7 8.07 6.58 -11.01
C ARG A 7 8.21 5.13 -11.44
N ALA A 8 9.27 4.47 -10.99
CA ALA A 8 9.47 3.05 -11.25
C ALA A 8 8.84 2.23 -10.12
N ILE A 9 7.98 1.27 -10.47
CA ILE A 9 7.20 0.51 -9.49
C ILE A 9 7.36 -0.98 -9.77
N ALA A 10 7.73 -1.76 -8.76
CA ALA A 10 7.64 -3.22 -8.83
C ALA A 10 6.27 -3.69 -8.37
N LEU A 11 5.68 -4.65 -9.08
CA LEU A 11 4.41 -5.30 -8.71
C LEU A 11 4.65 -6.76 -8.34
N LEU A 12 4.57 -7.08 -7.05
CA LEU A 12 4.65 -8.46 -6.54
C LEU A 12 3.27 -9.11 -6.61
N VAL A 13 3.09 -9.97 -7.61
CA VAL A 13 1.83 -10.67 -7.89
C VAL A 13 1.74 -11.90 -6.99
N CYS A 14 0.78 -11.87 -6.06
CA CYS A 14 0.59 -12.88 -5.03
C CYS A 14 -0.56 -13.87 -5.33
N GLY A 15 -0.98 -13.99 -6.58
CA GLY A 15 -2.04 -14.92 -6.95
C GLY A 15 -2.43 -14.84 -8.42
N LYS A 16 -3.51 -15.53 -8.77
CA LYS A 16 -4.10 -15.49 -10.11
C LYS A 16 -5.59 -15.21 -10.03
N THR A 17 -6.05 -14.33 -10.90
CA THR A 17 -7.47 -14.14 -11.19
C THR A 17 -7.99 -15.34 -12.00
N THR A 18 -9.17 -15.82 -11.67
CA THR A 18 -9.80 -16.98 -12.34
C THR A 18 -11.26 -16.67 -12.70
N GLY A 19 -11.84 -17.50 -13.57
CA GLY A 19 -13.25 -17.46 -13.93
C GLY A 19 -13.71 -16.09 -14.48
N LYS A 20 -14.85 -15.61 -13.97
CA LYS A 20 -15.48 -14.37 -14.40
C LYS A 20 -14.57 -13.14 -14.23
N THR A 21 -13.84 -13.07 -13.12
CA THR A 21 -12.95 -11.94 -12.83
C THR A 21 -11.87 -11.78 -13.89
N TYR A 22 -11.23 -12.89 -14.29
CA TYR A 22 -10.22 -12.87 -15.36
C TYR A 22 -10.83 -12.50 -16.71
N ALA A 23 -12.00 -13.05 -17.05
CA ALA A 23 -12.67 -12.75 -18.31
C ALA A 23 -13.04 -11.26 -18.43
N GLU A 24 -13.45 -10.61 -17.34
CA GLU A 24 -13.87 -9.20 -17.34
C GLU A 24 -12.73 -8.20 -17.15
N ASN A 25 -11.66 -8.59 -16.44
CA ASN A 25 -10.64 -7.65 -15.98
C ASN A 25 -9.19 -8.02 -16.32
N GLY A 26 -8.95 -9.21 -16.87
CA GLY A 26 -7.61 -9.75 -17.09
C GLY A 26 -6.94 -10.21 -15.80
N GLY A 27 -5.61 -10.32 -15.86
CA GLY A 27 -4.75 -10.68 -14.74
C GLY A 27 -4.58 -9.54 -13.73
N TYR A 28 -3.89 -9.81 -12.63
CA TYR A 28 -3.51 -8.77 -11.68
C TYR A 28 -2.73 -7.63 -12.33
N ILE A 29 -1.85 -7.93 -13.29
CA ILE A 29 -1.06 -6.92 -14.00
C ILE A 29 -1.99 -5.95 -14.74
N ASP A 30 -2.96 -6.47 -15.51
CA ASP A 30 -3.93 -5.66 -16.25
C ASP A 30 -4.77 -4.77 -15.32
N ILE A 31 -5.25 -5.36 -14.22
CA ILE A 31 -6.05 -4.66 -13.21
C ILE A 31 -5.27 -3.49 -12.61
N PHE A 32 -4.05 -3.74 -12.14
CA PHE A 32 -3.23 -2.74 -11.48
C PHE A 32 -2.76 -1.66 -12.45
N GLN A 33 -2.36 -2.03 -13.65
CA GLN A 33 -1.99 -1.09 -14.69
C GLN A 33 -3.16 -0.16 -15.02
N ARG A 34 -4.37 -0.70 -15.19
CA ARG A 34 -5.59 0.09 -15.41
C ARG A 34 -5.91 1.04 -14.26
N PHE A 35 -5.82 0.58 -13.01
CA PHE A 35 -6.09 1.44 -11.84
C PHE A 35 -5.05 2.54 -11.66
N LEU A 36 -3.78 2.25 -11.88
CA LEU A 36 -2.71 3.25 -11.80
C LEU A 36 -2.86 4.30 -12.91
N HIS A 37 -3.17 3.89 -14.15
CA HIS A 37 -3.47 4.82 -15.23
C HIS A 37 -4.70 5.68 -14.93
N ALA A 38 -5.82 5.07 -14.52
CA ALA A 38 -7.03 5.81 -14.16
C ALA A 38 -6.78 6.82 -13.02
N SER A 39 -5.94 6.44 -12.05
CA SER A 39 -5.52 7.34 -10.96
C SER A 39 -4.72 8.51 -11.49
N LEU A 40 -3.75 8.28 -12.37
CA LEU A 40 -2.98 9.36 -13.02
C LEU A 40 -3.86 10.28 -13.85
N ASP A 41 -4.82 9.74 -14.59
CA ASP A 41 -5.77 10.52 -15.38
C ASP A 41 -6.69 11.37 -14.49
N SER A 42 -7.10 10.86 -13.33
CA SER A 42 -7.90 11.61 -12.35
C SER A 42 -7.15 12.79 -11.73
N LEU A 43 -5.82 12.70 -11.64
CA LEU A 43 -4.95 13.76 -11.15
C LEU A 43 -4.69 14.83 -12.22
N GLN A 44 -5.07 14.59 -13.48
CA GLN A 44 -5.00 15.57 -14.55
C GLN A 44 -6.27 16.45 -14.52
N PRO A 45 -6.15 17.77 -14.33
CA PRO A 45 -7.33 18.63 -14.27
C PRO A 45 -8.03 18.70 -15.63
N GLN A 46 -9.30 18.28 -15.67
CA GLN A 46 -10.17 18.23 -16.86
C GLN A 46 -10.52 19.60 -17.48
N LYS A 47 -10.08 20.75 -16.93
CA LYS A 47 -10.44 22.10 -17.42
C LYS A 47 -9.38 23.16 -17.10
N VAL A 48 -8.18 23.06 -17.65
CA VAL A 48 -7.21 24.19 -17.62
C VAL A 48 -7.19 24.84 -19.00
N PRO A 49 -7.45 26.17 -19.11
CA PRO A 49 -7.29 26.92 -20.34
C PRO A 49 -5.90 26.67 -20.95
N LEU A 50 -5.84 26.58 -22.28
CA LEU A 50 -4.67 26.13 -23.07
C LEU A 50 -3.34 26.82 -22.67
N GLU A 51 -3.42 28.04 -22.15
CA GLU A 51 -2.27 28.88 -21.78
C GLU A 51 -1.50 28.40 -20.53
N ASN A 52 -2.09 27.54 -19.67
CA ASN A 52 -1.48 27.10 -18.42
C ASN A 52 -1.10 25.60 -18.38
N GLN A 53 -1.30 24.85 -19.47
CA GLN A 53 -1.00 23.42 -19.52
C GLN A 53 0.50 23.10 -19.45
N ASN A 54 1.36 24.04 -19.86
CA ASN A 54 2.82 23.86 -19.89
C ASN A 54 3.52 23.93 -18.52
N ARG A 55 2.79 24.15 -17.42
CA ARG A 55 3.39 24.41 -16.09
C ARG A 55 3.35 23.24 -15.10
N ARG A 56 2.65 22.15 -15.39
CA ARG A 56 2.63 20.97 -14.51
C ARG A 56 3.28 19.77 -15.16
N PRO A 57 4.16 19.05 -14.46
CA PRO A 57 4.74 17.84 -15.00
C PRO A 57 3.68 16.75 -15.21
N ARG A 58 3.67 16.16 -16.41
CA ARG A 58 2.92 14.93 -16.69
C ARG A 58 3.60 13.78 -15.96
N TRP A 59 2.96 13.30 -14.89
CA TRP A 59 3.42 12.12 -14.16
C TRP A 59 3.35 10.88 -15.05
N GLN A 60 4.38 10.04 -14.99
CA GLN A 60 4.50 8.77 -15.70
C GLN A 60 4.98 7.69 -14.73
N PHE A 61 4.75 6.43 -15.08
CA PHE A 61 5.25 5.30 -14.31
C PHE A 61 5.64 4.12 -15.20
N SER A 62 6.54 3.30 -14.69
CA SER A 62 6.77 1.94 -15.19
C SER A 62 6.34 0.93 -14.13
N LEU A 63 5.81 -0.20 -14.56
CA LEU A 63 5.29 -1.26 -13.70
C LEU A 63 5.93 -2.57 -14.12
N ASP A 64 6.84 -3.07 -13.28
CA ASP A 64 7.59 -4.30 -13.55
C ASP A 64 6.98 -5.43 -12.69
N PRO A 65 6.29 -6.41 -13.30
CA PRO A 65 5.61 -7.46 -12.57
C PRO A 65 6.54 -8.63 -12.24
N TYR A 66 6.37 -9.19 -11.03
CA TYR A 66 7.06 -10.39 -10.55
C TYR A 66 6.04 -11.38 -10.01
N ASP A 67 6.02 -12.62 -10.54
CA ASP A 67 5.16 -13.68 -10.03
C ASP A 67 5.80 -14.32 -8.78
N VAL A 68 5.39 -13.80 -7.62
CA VAL A 68 5.85 -14.28 -6.33
C VAL A 68 5.14 -15.59 -5.94
N PHE A 69 3.92 -15.80 -6.42
CA PHE A 69 3.09 -16.91 -6.01
C PHE A 69 3.52 -18.24 -6.64
N GLN A 70 3.75 -18.27 -7.95
CA GLN A 70 4.07 -19.52 -8.65
C GLN A 70 5.55 -19.70 -8.93
N SER A 71 6.18 -18.73 -9.59
CA SER A 71 7.61 -18.83 -9.94
C SER A 71 8.53 -18.38 -8.80
N GLN A 72 7.96 -17.78 -7.74
CA GLN A 72 8.71 -17.18 -6.64
C GLN A 72 9.82 -16.25 -7.14
N GLU A 73 9.48 -15.48 -8.16
CA GLU A 73 10.35 -14.50 -8.81
C GLU A 73 10.32 -13.19 -8.03
N TYR A 74 11.49 -12.58 -7.87
CA TYR A 74 11.67 -11.32 -7.16
C TYR A 74 12.70 -10.47 -7.92
N PRO A 75 12.64 -9.14 -7.83
CA PRO A 75 13.74 -8.30 -8.27
C PRO A 75 15.02 -8.66 -7.50
N ASP A 76 16.15 -8.69 -8.19
CA ASP A 76 17.45 -8.78 -7.53
C ASP A 76 17.74 -7.52 -6.71
N ASP A 77 18.71 -7.60 -5.78
CA ASP A 77 18.93 -6.51 -4.82
C ASP A 77 19.35 -5.19 -5.49
N ALA A 78 20.08 -5.26 -6.61
CA ALA A 78 20.48 -4.09 -7.39
C ALA A 78 19.26 -3.47 -8.09
N LYS A 79 18.39 -4.28 -8.67
CA LYS A 79 17.16 -3.86 -9.33
C LYS A 79 16.17 -3.23 -8.34
N ILE A 80 16.18 -3.65 -7.08
CA ILE A 80 15.37 -3.00 -6.03
C ILE A 80 15.70 -1.52 -5.89
N ASP A 81 16.98 -1.15 -6.03
CA ASP A 81 17.44 0.24 -5.89
C ASP A 81 16.99 1.15 -7.04
N ASP A 82 16.52 0.59 -8.15
CA ASP A 82 15.97 1.35 -9.28
C ASP A 82 14.50 1.75 -9.07
N TYR A 83 13.79 1.09 -8.15
CA TYR A 83 12.38 1.36 -7.90
C TYR A 83 12.17 2.54 -6.95
N ASP A 84 11.02 3.18 -7.03
CA ASP A 84 10.53 4.17 -6.07
C ASP A 84 9.55 3.54 -5.07
N GLY A 85 8.90 2.44 -5.47
CA GLY A 85 8.01 1.69 -4.62
C GLY A 85 7.75 0.27 -5.09
N ILE A 86 7.25 -0.55 -4.17
CA ILE A 86 6.85 -1.92 -4.40
C ILE A 86 5.40 -2.07 -3.97
N ILE A 87 4.56 -2.58 -4.86
CA ILE A 87 3.17 -2.91 -4.61
C ILE A 87 3.06 -4.42 -4.45
N ILE A 88 2.38 -4.86 -3.39
CA ILE A 88 2.10 -6.27 -3.10
C ILE A 88 0.60 -6.49 -3.23
N THR A 89 0.20 -7.35 -4.15
CA THR A 89 -1.22 -7.57 -4.47
C THR A 89 -1.97 -8.32 -3.37
N GLY A 90 -3.29 -8.37 -3.51
CA GLY A 90 -4.10 -9.35 -2.80
C GLY A 90 -3.81 -10.79 -3.24
N SER A 91 -4.27 -11.74 -2.44
CA SER A 91 -4.20 -13.18 -2.68
C SER A 91 -5.42 -13.85 -2.04
N PRO A 92 -5.94 -14.96 -2.61
CA PRO A 92 -6.88 -15.84 -1.89
C PRO A 92 -6.19 -16.65 -0.79
N ALA A 93 -4.87 -16.67 -0.71
CA ALA A 93 -4.13 -17.36 0.34
C ALA A 93 -4.25 -16.63 1.68
N ALA A 94 -4.14 -17.39 2.77
CA ALA A 94 -4.09 -16.86 4.11
C ALA A 94 -2.69 -16.31 4.43
N ALA A 95 -2.61 -15.04 4.82
CA ALA A 95 -1.31 -14.40 5.08
C ALA A 95 -0.66 -14.88 6.39
N TYR A 96 -1.35 -15.62 7.25
CA TYR A 96 -0.80 -16.20 8.47
C TYR A 96 -0.21 -17.61 8.27
N GLU A 97 -0.46 -18.24 7.11
CA GLU A 97 0.04 -19.58 6.86
C GLU A 97 1.57 -19.62 6.82
N ASN A 98 2.12 -20.68 7.42
CA ASN A 98 3.55 -20.93 7.47
C ASN A 98 3.98 -21.80 6.28
N VAL A 99 3.76 -21.29 5.07
CA VAL A 99 4.15 -21.95 3.82
C VAL A 99 5.34 -21.23 3.17
N GLU A 100 6.14 -21.99 2.42
CA GLU A 100 7.45 -21.56 1.93
C GLU A 100 7.41 -20.22 1.18
N TRP A 101 6.53 -20.06 0.20
CA TRP A 101 6.46 -18.83 -0.60
C TRP A 101 6.00 -17.62 0.22
N VAL A 102 5.09 -17.81 1.19
CA VAL A 102 4.65 -16.74 2.10
C VAL A 102 5.82 -16.31 2.99
N ASN A 103 6.55 -17.26 3.55
CA ASN A 103 7.71 -16.96 4.40
C ASN A 103 8.83 -16.26 3.61
N LYS A 104 9.07 -16.69 2.36
CA LYS A 104 10.02 -16.04 1.46
C LYS A 104 9.60 -14.59 1.18
N LEU A 105 8.32 -14.36 0.92
CA LEU A 105 7.78 -13.02 0.70
C LEU A 105 7.91 -12.14 1.97
N VAL A 106 7.58 -12.67 3.15
CA VAL A 106 7.76 -11.96 4.43
C VAL A 106 9.23 -11.60 4.65
N ALA A 107 10.16 -12.51 4.37
CA ALA A 107 11.60 -12.27 4.48
C ALA A 107 12.07 -11.21 3.48
N PHE A 108 11.61 -11.26 2.24
CA PHE A 108 11.90 -10.25 1.22
C PHE A 108 11.43 -8.85 1.66
N VAL A 109 10.17 -8.74 2.10
CA VAL A 109 9.59 -7.46 2.55
C VAL A 109 10.31 -6.94 3.78
N LYS A 110 10.69 -7.82 4.70
CA LYS A 110 11.50 -7.47 5.87
C LYS A 110 12.86 -6.91 5.46
N ASN A 111 13.53 -7.52 4.48
CA ASN A 111 14.81 -7.05 3.96
C ASN A 111 14.67 -5.65 3.34
N VAL A 112 13.69 -5.45 2.45
CA VAL A 112 13.46 -4.14 1.82
C VAL A 112 13.15 -3.06 2.87
N ALA A 113 12.26 -3.36 3.82
CA ALA A 113 11.88 -2.38 4.84
C ALA A 113 13.06 -1.93 5.73
N HIS A 114 13.98 -2.82 6.07
CA HIS A 114 15.13 -2.49 6.91
C HIS A 114 16.30 -1.89 6.12
N ASN A 115 16.60 -2.43 4.95
CA ASN A 115 17.84 -2.13 4.23
C ASN A 115 17.64 -1.09 3.12
N LYS A 116 16.40 -0.81 2.70
CA LYS A 116 16.09 0.05 1.55
C LYS A 116 15.04 1.13 1.93
N PRO A 117 15.30 2.01 2.91
CA PRO A 117 14.32 2.94 3.48
C PRO A 117 13.74 3.98 2.48
N ARG A 118 14.40 4.17 1.33
CA ARG A 118 13.90 5.01 0.24
C ARG A 118 12.67 4.41 -0.44
N ILE A 119 12.59 3.08 -0.51
CA ILE A 119 11.56 2.34 -1.25
C ILE A 119 10.25 2.35 -0.47
N LYS A 120 9.16 2.77 -1.11
CA LYS A 120 7.83 2.78 -0.49
C LYS A 120 7.14 1.44 -0.69
N LEU A 121 6.64 0.85 0.39
CA LEU A 121 5.89 -0.41 0.35
C LEU A 121 4.39 -0.14 0.41
N ILE A 122 3.63 -0.70 -0.51
CA ILE A 122 2.18 -0.65 -0.55
C ILE A 122 1.66 -2.08 -0.60
N GLY A 123 0.81 -2.46 0.35
CA GLY A 123 0.19 -3.78 0.39
C GLY A 123 -1.31 -3.67 0.33
N ILE A 124 -1.95 -4.56 -0.44
CA ILE A 124 -3.41 -4.61 -0.59
C ILE A 124 -3.92 -5.96 -0.09
N CYS A 125 -4.88 -5.93 0.83
CA CYS A 125 -5.43 -7.14 1.47
C CYS A 125 -4.31 -8.04 2.04
N PHE A 126 -4.12 -9.24 1.51
CA PHE A 126 -3.00 -10.14 1.78
C PHE A 126 -1.64 -9.40 1.82
N GLY A 127 -1.35 -8.56 0.83
CA GLY A 127 -0.07 -7.82 0.78
C GLY A 127 0.13 -6.88 1.97
N HIS A 128 -0.94 -6.28 2.50
CA HIS A 128 -0.86 -5.45 3.70
C HIS A 128 -0.51 -6.28 4.94
N GLN A 129 -1.12 -7.46 5.06
CA GLN A 129 -0.88 -8.37 6.17
C GLN A 129 0.57 -8.88 6.17
N ILE A 130 1.12 -9.17 4.98
CA ILE A 130 2.52 -9.54 4.79
C ILE A 130 3.47 -8.43 5.26
N ILE A 131 3.22 -7.17 4.88
CA ILE A 131 4.04 -6.04 5.33
C ILE A 131 4.02 -5.95 6.86
N ALA A 132 2.84 -6.05 7.46
CA ALA A 132 2.72 -5.99 8.89
C ALA A 132 3.43 -7.17 9.58
N ARG A 133 3.34 -8.40 9.06
CA ARG A 133 4.14 -9.55 9.52
C ARG A 133 5.64 -9.29 9.44
N ALA A 134 6.11 -8.75 8.31
CA ALA A 134 7.53 -8.47 8.10
C ALA A 134 8.08 -7.44 9.11
N LEU A 135 7.25 -6.50 9.54
CA LEU A 135 7.56 -5.48 10.55
C LEU A 135 7.35 -5.96 12.00
N GLY A 136 7.08 -7.26 12.20
CA GLY A 136 6.93 -7.88 13.51
C GLY A 136 5.48 -8.04 13.98
N GLY A 137 4.50 -7.59 13.20
CA GLY A 137 3.08 -7.84 13.43
C GLY A 137 2.69 -9.31 13.39
N GLU A 138 1.59 -9.64 14.05
CA GLU A 138 1.01 -10.98 14.01
C GLU A 138 -0.25 -10.96 13.15
N CYS A 139 -0.31 -11.80 12.13
CA CYS A 139 -1.54 -12.04 11.39
C CYS A 139 -2.15 -13.32 11.94
N VAL A 140 -3.41 -13.27 12.38
CA VAL A 140 -4.12 -14.42 12.96
C VAL A 140 -5.50 -14.58 12.33
N PRO A 141 -6.06 -15.79 12.30
CA PRO A 141 -7.45 -15.99 11.89
C PRO A 141 -8.40 -15.13 12.73
N ASN A 142 -9.44 -14.58 12.12
CA ASN A 142 -10.48 -13.75 12.75
C ASN A 142 -11.49 -14.59 13.55
N ALA A 143 -11.02 -15.59 14.29
CA ALA A 143 -11.83 -16.49 15.13
C ALA A 143 -13.11 -17.02 14.42
N GLY A 144 -13.02 -17.30 13.13
CA GLY A 144 -14.14 -17.79 12.31
C GLY A 144 -15.14 -16.74 11.84
N ARG A 145 -14.92 -15.45 12.11
CA ARG A 145 -15.75 -14.36 11.58
C ARG A 145 -15.33 -13.98 10.17
N TRP A 146 -16.33 -13.84 9.32
CA TRP A 146 -16.15 -13.33 7.96
C TRP A 146 -16.52 -11.87 7.93
N GLU A 147 -15.61 -11.07 7.44
CA GLU A 147 -15.80 -9.65 7.23
C GLU A 147 -16.08 -9.44 5.75
N ILE A 148 -17.31 -9.06 5.40
CA ILE A 148 -17.71 -8.82 4.00
C ILE A 148 -18.33 -7.43 3.91
N GLY A 149 -17.63 -6.53 3.22
CA GLY A 149 -18.08 -5.16 3.00
C GLY A 149 -17.30 -4.12 3.83
N PRO A 150 -17.73 -2.85 3.82
CA PRO A 150 -17.08 -1.81 4.61
C PRO A 150 -17.37 -2.03 6.08
N ILE A 151 -16.33 -2.22 6.88
CA ILE A 151 -16.42 -2.45 8.32
C ILE A 151 -15.73 -1.30 9.05
N PRO A 152 -16.31 -0.79 10.16
CA PRO A 152 -15.68 0.26 10.95
C PRO A 152 -14.34 -0.23 11.51
N ILE A 153 -13.28 0.56 11.33
CA ILE A 153 -11.97 0.29 11.93
C ILE A 153 -11.80 1.22 13.13
N ASN A 154 -11.72 0.65 14.33
CA ASN A 154 -11.37 1.41 15.52
C ASN A 154 -9.87 1.76 15.48
N LEU A 155 -9.57 3.04 15.64
CA LEU A 155 -8.20 3.52 15.59
C LEU A 155 -7.53 3.36 16.96
N THR A 156 -6.25 3.00 16.91
CA THR A 156 -5.35 3.14 18.06
C THR A 156 -5.16 4.61 18.40
N ASP A 157 -4.64 4.94 19.59
CA ASP A 157 -4.38 6.34 19.97
C ASP A 157 -3.52 7.08 18.94
N LEU A 158 -2.52 6.40 18.37
CA LEU A 158 -1.72 6.94 17.27
C LEU A 158 -2.56 7.17 16.01
N GLY A 159 -3.41 6.22 15.63
CA GLY A 159 -4.31 6.39 14.49
C GLY A 159 -5.24 7.59 14.67
N LYS A 160 -5.76 7.80 15.89
CA LYS A 160 -6.60 8.96 16.22
C LYS A 160 -5.86 10.28 16.06
N GLN A 161 -4.58 10.34 16.43
CA GLN A 161 -3.74 11.52 16.22
C GLN A 161 -3.50 11.80 14.73
N ILE A 162 -3.28 10.76 13.92
CA ILE A 162 -3.03 10.90 12.48
C ILE A 162 -4.29 11.32 11.73
N PHE A 163 -5.43 10.69 12.03
CA PHE A 163 -6.66 10.86 11.24
C PHE A 163 -7.68 11.82 11.88
N GLY A 164 -7.48 12.23 13.13
CA GLY A 164 -8.37 13.16 13.84
C GLY A 164 -9.76 12.60 14.16
N VAL A 165 -9.95 11.28 14.06
CA VAL A 165 -11.22 10.57 14.31
C VAL A 165 -10.99 9.34 15.15
N ASP A 166 -12.02 8.83 15.83
CA ASP A 166 -11.92 7.59 16.62
C ASP A 166 -12.03 6.32 15.77
N THR A 167 -12.78 6.40 14.68
CA THR A 167 -13.13 5.24 13.84
C THR A 167 -13.09 5.66 12.38
N LEU A 168 -12.50 4.83 11.53
CA LEU A 168 -12.61 4.97 10.08
C LEU A 168 -13.85 4.24 9.60
N VAL A 169 -14.78 4.99 9.00
CA VAL A 169 -15.98 4.50 8.32
C VAL A 169 -16.06 5.12 6.94
N ARG A 170 -16.74 4.44 6.01
CA ARG A 170 -16.92 4.82 4.59
C ARG A 170 -17.29 6.30 4.34
N SER A 171 -17.87 6.99 5.31
CA SER A 171 -18.42 8.34 5.19
C SER A 171 -17.59 9.47 5.80
N THR A 172 -16.33 9.25 6.22
CA THR A 172 -15.48 10.36 6.71
C THR A 172 -15.18 11.34 5.57
N PRO A 173 -15.73 12.57 5.56
CA PRO A 173 -15.67 13.48 4.40
C PRO A 173 -14.29 14.07 4.11
N ALA A 174 -13.31 13.83 5.01
CA ALA A 174 -12.02 14.51 5.02
C ALA A 174 -10.83 13.65 4.54
N LEU A 175 -11.06 12.40 4.13
CA LEU A 175 -9.96 11.54 3.67
C LEU A 175 -9.84 11.57 2.14
N PRO A 176 -8.62 11.67 1.58
CA PRO A 176 -8.41 11.49 0.16
C PRO A 176 -8.91 10.11 -0.28
N ALA A 177 -9.44 10.02 -1.50
CA ALA A 177 -10.12 8.86 -2.10
C ALA A 177 -9.31 7.54 -2.17
N CYS A 178 -8.11 7.50 -1.60
CA CYS A 178 -7.20 6.34 -1.53
C CYS A 178 -7.56 5.35 -0.41
N LEU A 179 -8.40 5.71 0.56
CA LEU A 179 -8.79 4.80 1.65
C LEU A 179 -10.16 4.16 1.36
N LEU A 180 -10.23 3.39 0.28
CA LEU A 180 -11.37 2.53 0.03
C LEU A 180 -10.99 1.08 0.32
N SER A 181 -11.29 0.64 1.54
CA SER A 181 -11.12 -0.75 1.90
C SER A 181 -12.42 -1.51 1.76
N TYR A 182 -12.58 -2.23 0.66
CA TYR A 182 -13.45 -3.40 0.62
C TYR A 182 -12.65 -4.58 1.14
N TYR A 183 -12.96 -5.03 2.35
CA TYR A 183 -12.34 -6.19 2.96
C TYR A 183 -13.25 -7.41 2.74
N ILE A 184 -12.68 -8.47 2.16
CA ILE A 184 -13.05 -9.84 2.50
C ILE A 184 -11.87 -10.37 3.29
N LEU A 185 -11.90 -10.18 4.61
CA LEU A 185 -10.83 -10.61 5.51
C LEU A 185 -11.34 -11.76 6.36
N THR A 186 -10.65 -12.89 6.30
CA THR A 186 -10.76 -13.96 7.30
C THR A 186 -9.78 -13.76 8.45
N ASP A 187 -8.89 -12.76 8.38
CA ASP A 187 -7.71 -12.63 9.24
C ASP A 187 -7.55 -11.20 9.76
N VAL A 188 -7.01 -11.06 10.98
CA VAL A 188 -6.83 -9.77 11.66
C VAL A 188 -5.35 -9.55 11.98
N MET A 189 -4.90 -8.31 11.79
CA MET A 189 -3.57 -7.88 12.21
C MET A 189 -3.57 -7.49 13.69
N ARG A 190 -2.60 -8.00 14.45
CA ARG A 190 -2.27 -7.54 15.79
C ARG A 190 -0.92 -6.85 15.78
N THR A 191 -0.86 -5.62 16.31
CA THR A 191 0.39 -4.92 16.56
C THR A 191 1.04 -5.46 17.84
N PRO A 192 2.34 -5.81 17.82
CA PRO A 192 3.05 -6.14 19.04
C PRO A 192 3.24 -4.87 19.88
N PRO A 193 3.27 -4.98 21.21
CA PRO A 193 3.52 -3.83 22.09
C PRO A 193 4.80 -3.04 21.74
N SER A 194 5.82 -3.71 21.22
CA SER A 194 7.12 -3.11 20.87
C SER A 194 7.13 -2.27 19.59
N LEU A 195 6.24 -2.54 18.63
CA LEU A 195 6.16 -1.80 17.36
C LEU A 195 5.34 -0.51 17.51
N ALA A 196 4.35 -0.49 18.40
CA ALA A 196 3.59 0.71 18.75
C ALA A 196 4.49 1.84 19.31
N ALA A 197 5.56 1.46 20.03
CA ALA A 197 6.55 2.39 20.57
C ALA A 197 7.51 2.96 19.51
N HIS A 198 7.81 2.22 18.43
CA HIS A 198 8.69 2.72 17.36
C HIS A 198 7.99 3.70 16.42
N LEU A 199 6.70 3.47 16.13
CA LEU A 199 5.91 4.37 15.27
C LEU A 199 5.59 5.70 15.96
N THR A 200 5.46 5.72 17.29
CA THR A 200 5.25 6.94 18.09
C THR A 200 6.48 7.84 18.14
N ASN A 201 7.69 7.26 18.11
CA ASN A 201 8.95 8.03 18.11
C ASN A 201 9.35 8.60 16.73
N ALA A 202 8.74 8.11 15.64
CA ALA A 202 9.06 8.53 14.27
C ALA A 202 8.22 9.74 13.79
N ILE A 203 7.29 10.22 14.61
CA ILE A 203 6.39 11.32 14.28
C ILE A 203 6.80 12.53 15.11
N PRO A 204 7.10 13.68 14.48
CA PRO A 204 7.44 14.90 15.21
C PRO A 204 6.28 15.30 16.12
N SER A 205 6.62 15.86 17.27
CA SER A 205 5.66 16.29 18.29
C SER A 205 4.61 17.24 17.69
N SER A 206 3.40 17.27 18.24
CA SER A 206 2.31 18.15 17.76
C SER A 206 2.69 19.65 17.72
N SER A 207 3.71 20.05 18.50
CA SER A 207 4.31 21.39 18.47
C SER A 207 5.19 21.67 17.26
N GLU A 208 5.79 20.66 16.63
CA GLU A 208 6.68 20.81 15.46
C GLU A 208 5.88 20.86 14.15
N LEU A 209 4.74 20.15 14.09
CA LEU A 209 3.80 20.19 12.95
C LEU A 209 3.09 21.54 12.80
N THR A 210 2.85 22.25 13.90
CA THR A 210 2.22 23.59 13.91
C THR A 210 3.20 24.72 13.60
N ALA A 211 4.51 24.51 13.80
CA ALA A 211 5.54 25.50 13.46
C ALA A 211 5.79 25.61 11.96
N GLN A 212 5.59 24.54 11.19
CA GLN A 212 5.83 24.56 9.72
C GLN A 212 4.70 25.19 8.91
N THR A 213 3.51 25.39 9.49
CA THR A 213 2.35 25.96 8.80
C THR A 213 2.21 27.48 8.94
N ASN A 214 3.03 28.12 9.78
CA ASN A 214 2.87 29.53 10.17
C ASN A 214 3.94 30.48 9.62
N ASN A 215 4.67 30.11 8.56
CA ASN A 215 5.54 31.06 7.88
C ASN A 215 4.78 31.69 6.69
N PRO A 216 4.34 32.96 6.78
CA PRO A 216 3.70 33.64 5.67
C PRO A 216 4.71 33.88 4.53
N LEU A 217 4.23 33.72 3.29
CA LEU A 217 4.93 34.10 2.05
C LEU A 217 5.28 35.59 2.02
#